data_AF-A0A2N1FES6-F1
#
_entry.id   AF-A0A2N1FES6-F1
#
_cell.length_a   1.000
_cell.length_b   1.000
_cell.length_c   1.000
_cell.angle_alpha   90.00
_cell.angle_beta   90.00
_cell.angle_gamma   90.00
#
_symmetry.space_group_name_H-M   'P 1'
#
loop_
_entity.id
_entity.type
_entity.pdbx_description
1 polymer ?
#
loop_
_entity_poly.entity_id
_entity_poly.type
_entity_poly.pdbx_seq_one_letter_code
_entity_poly.pdbx_strand_id
1 'polypeptide(L)'
;DTDGDGIPDVDDLDDDNDGILDSVEENGDPNRDTDGDGIPDRLDLDSDGDGILDLEESGQNVAVVDADGNGVLDSTVDADNDGIIDTADADDTDISAGGTTTATDTDEDGNPDFQDVDSDNDGISDLVEGGTDASLDADNDGILDDQTDTDGDGIADVVDPDNGGTSASTPDTDNDGTPDYQDLDSDNDGINDVEEAGGTDADGDGQVDTSGALVDGSSLPDTDGNGTPDVLEP
;
A
#
# COMPACT_ATOMS: atom_id res chain seq x y z
N ASP A 1 13.66 16.84 -3.36
CA ASP A 1 13.64 17.84 -2.26
C ASP A 1 12.27 18.11 -1.67
N THR A 2 11.26 17.34 -2.06
CA THR A 2 10.13 16.98 -1.20
C THR A 2 10.65 16.26 0.04
N ASP A 3 11.45 15.22 -0.16
CA ASP A 3 12.19 14.44 0.84
C ASP A 3 13.32 15.20 1.62
N GLY A 4 13.93 16.21 1.02
CA GLY A 4 14.93 17.07 1.67
C GLY A 4 16.36 16.52 1.71
N ASP A 5 16.72 15.56 0.87
CA ASP A 5 18.07 14.98 0.78
C ASP A 5 19.12 15.94 0.15
N GLY A 6 18.66 17.01 -0.51
CA GLY A 6 19.46 18.03 -1.19
C GLY A 6 19.55 17.88 -2.70
N ILE A 7 18.86 16.91 -3.30
CA ILE A 7 18.63 16.73 -4.74
C ILE A 7 17.24 17.34 -5.07
N PRO A 8 17.15 18.26 -6.04
CA PRO A 8 15.85 18.83 -6.42
C PRO A 8 14.99 17.81 -7.18
N ASP A 9 13.66 17.86 -7.01
CA ASP A 9 12.67 16.91 -7.58
C ASP A 9 12.62 16.83 -9.13
N VAL A 10 13.47 17.60 -9.81
CA VAL A 10 13.60 17.59 -11.27
C VAL A 10 14.83 16.83 -11.75
N ASP A 11 15.72 16.52 -10.81
CA ASP A 11 17.00 15.85 -10.99
C ASP A 11 17.11 14.60 -10.08
N ASP A 12 16.16 14.37 -9.18
CA ASP A 12 15.99 13.17 -8.35
C ASP A 12 15.48 11.98 -9.15
N LEU A 13 15.63 10.77 -8.61
CA LEU A 13 15.05 9.53 -9.17
C LEU A 13 13.99 8.89 -8.27
N ASP A 14 13.86 9.38 -7.04
CA ASP A 14 13.00 8.92 -5.95
C ASP A 14 12.71 10.17 -5.10
N ASP A 15 11.68 10.92 -5.48
CA ASP A 15 11.46 12.31 -5.04
C ASP A 15 10.97 12.43 -3.58
N ASP A 16 10.39 11.38 -3.00
CA ASP A 16 9.92 11.27 -1.61
C ASP A 16 10.74 10.29 -0.75
N ASN A 17 11.65 9.52 -1.36
CA ASN A 17 12.63 8.65 -0.70
C ASN A 17 11.98 7.46 0.03
N ASP A 18 10.89 6.94 -0.52
CA ASP A 18 10.22 5.72 -0.08
C ASP A 18 10.92 4.45 -0.65
N GLY A 19 11.84 4.62 -1.61
CA GLY A 19 12.60 3.56 -2.26
C GLY A 19 11.96 2.99 -3.53
N ILE A 20 10.82 3.52 -3.95
CA ILE A 20 10.21 3.35 -5.25
C ILE A 20 10.78 4.45 -6.17
N LEU A 21 10.90 4.15 -7.47
CA LEU A 21 11.42 5.14 -8.41
C LEU A 21 10.27 5.94 -8.99
N ASP A 22 10.44 7.25 -9.18
CA ASP A 22 9.43 8.10 -9.81
C ASP A 22 8.90 7.48 -11.12
N SER A 23 9.81 6.85 -11.89
CA SER A 23 9.47 6.25 -13.17
C SER A 23 8.54 5.03 -13.10
N VAL A 24 8.49 4.37 -11.94
CA VAL A 24 7.61 3.26 -11.59
C VAL A 24 6.25 3.84 -11.18
N GLU A 25 6.20 4.76 -10.23
CA GLU A 25 4.95 5.40 -9.77
C GLU A 25 4.24 6.14 -10.91
N GLU A 26 4.98 7.01 -11.62
CA GLU A 26 4.41 7.80 -12.73
C GLU A 26 3.80 6.91 -13.81
N ASN A 27 4.35 5.72 -14.05
CA ASN A 27 3.99 4.82 -15.16
C ASN A 27 3.85 5.56 -16.53
N GLY A 28 4.68 6.59 -16.72
CA GLY A 28 4.70 7.45 -17.90
C GLY A 28 3.74 8.66 -17.89
N ASP A 29 3.03 8.93 -16.78
CA ASP A 29 2.33 10.19 -16.51
C ASP A 29 2.91 10.88 -15.25
N PRO A 30 3.65 12.00 -15.40
CA PRO A 30 4.26 12.72 -14.27
C PRO A 30 3.27 13.50 -13.38
N ASN A 31 1.96 13.35 -13.63
CA ASN A 31 0.89 13.87 -12.79
C ASN A 31 -0.15 12.78 -12.52
N ARG A 32 0.28 11.50 -12.52
CA ARG A 32 -0.51 10.44 -11.90
C ARG A 32 -0.72 10.82 -10.43
N ASP A 33 -1.92 10.54 -9.97
CA ASP A 33 -2.55 10.98 -8.71
C ASP A 33 -3.66 9.94 -8.54
N THR A 34 -3.29 8.78 -7.98
CA THR A 34 -4.05 7.54 -8.03
C THR A 34 -5.29 7.62 -7.14
N ASP A 35 -5.15 8.15 -5.94
CA ASP A 35 -6.23 8.39 -4.96
C ASP A 35 -7.02 9.70 -5.21
N GLY A 36 -6.43 10.67 -5.93
CA GLY A 36 -7.05 11.94 -6.27
C GLY A 36 -6.97 13.03 -5.20
N ASP A 37 -6.06 12.96 -4.22
CA ASP A 37 -5.90 14.00 -3.19
C ASP A 37 -5.25 15.30 -3.73
N GLY A 38 -4.55 15.19 -4.87
CA GLY A 38 -3.84 16.27 -5.53
C GLY A 38 -2.32 16.33 -5.29
N ILE A 39 -1.75 15.35 -4.60
CA ILE A 39 -0.32 15.01 -4.53
C ILE A 39 -0.07 13.96 -5.63
N PRO A 40 0.90 14.19 -6.54
CA PRO A 40 1.22 13.17 -7.54
C PRO A 40 1.92 11.97 -6.89
N ASP A 41 1.61 10.74 -7.31
CA ASP A 41 2.13 9.48 -6.73
C ASP A 41 3.62 9.53 -6.38
N ARG A 42 4.48 10.03 -7.29
CA ARG A 42 5.94 10.22 -7.05
C ARG A 42 6.34 11.27 -6.01
N LEU A 43 5.42 11.68 -5.14
CA LEU A 43 5.56 12.67 -4.08
C LEU A 43 4.68 12.29 -2.89
N ASP A 44 4.07 11.11 -2.95
CA ASP A 44 3.00 10.63 -2.10
C ASP A 44 3.47 9.33 -1.44
N LEU A 45 3.31 9.22 -0.13
CA LEU A 45 3.75 8.05 0.62
C LEU A 45 2.62 7.01 0.81
N ASP A 46 1.42 7.30 0.32
CA ASP A 46 0.19 6.49 0.39
C ASP A 46 -0.62 6.72 -0.91
N SER A 47 -0.04 6.32 -2.05
CA SER A 47 -0.46 6.69 -3.42
C SER A 47 -1.89 6.28 -3.77
N ASP A 48 -2.43 5.22 -3.18
CA ASP A 48 -3.81 4.78 -3.38
C ASP A 48 -4.77 5.22 -2.26
N GLY A 49 -4.23 5.78 -1.17
CA GLY A 49 -4.97 6.45 -0.11
C GLY A 49 -5.74 5.49 0.79
N ASP A 50 -5.27 4.26 0.95
CA ASP A 50 -5.91 3.21 1.74
C ASP A 50 -5.42 3.19 3.22
N GLY A 51 -4.31 3.89 3.49
CA GLY A 51 -3.67 4.06 4.80
C GLY A 51 -2.55 3.07 5.12
N ILE A 52 -2.23 2.16 4.21
CA ILE A 52 -0.96 1.44 4.12
C ILE A 52 0.02 2.35 3.35
N LEU A 53 1.32 2.24 3.62
CA LEU A 53 2.29 3.13 2.97
C LEU A 53 2.92 2.42 1.77
N ASP A 54 3.24 3.17 0.72
CA ASP A 54 3.83 2.67 -0.52
C ASP A 54 5.06 1.80 -0.25
N LEU A 55 5.92 2.26 0.67
CA LEU A 55 7.10 1.53 1.11
C LEU A 55 6.78 0.16 1.74
N GLU A 56 5.68 0.02 2.48
CA GLU A 56 5.22 -1.27 3.04
C GLU A 56 4.78 -2.22 1.92
N GLU A 57 4.05 -1.73 0.94
CA GLU A 57 3.46 -2.52 -0.15
C GLU A 57 4.48 -2.86 -1.26
N SER A 58 5.52 -2.04 -1.39
CA SER A 58 6.63 -2.24 -2.33
C SER A 58 7.39 -3.57 -2.17
N GLY A 59 7.12 -4.31 -1.07
CA GLY A 59 7.76 -5.57 -0.71
C GLY A 59 9.12 -5.39 -0.05
N GLN A 60 9.47 -4.16 0.32
CA GLN A 60 10.66 -3.87 1.10
C GLN A 60 10.53 -4.37 2.55
N ASN A 61 11.66 -4.62 3.21
CA ASN A 61 11.64 -5.03 4.61
C ASN A 61 11.61 -3.79 5.50
N VAL A 62 10.42 -3.21 5.70
CA VAL A 62 10.22 -1.97 6.47
C VAL A 62 10.88 -2.01 7.84
N ALA A 63 10.83 -3.14 8.56
CA ALA A 63 11.46 -3.30 9.87
C ALA A 63 12.99 -3.12 9.87
N VAL A 64 13.61 -3.11 8.69
CA VAL A 64 15.05 -2.87 8.47
C VAL A 64 15.31 -1.48 7.88
N VAL A 65 14.43 -1.00 6.98
CA VAL A 65 14.69 0.20 6.17
C VAL A 65 13.92 1.44 6.61
N ASP A 66 12.84 1.27 7.39
CA ASP A 66 12.03 2.34 7.99
C ASP A 66 11.66 1.93 9.42
N ALA A 67 12.54 2.22 10.38
CA ALA A 67 12.35 1.80 11.76
C ALA A 67 11.43 2.72 12.57
N ASP A 68 11.14 3.93 12.09
CA ASP A 68 10.19 4.84 12.71
C ASP A 68 8.79 4.83 12.08
N GLY A 69 8.62 4.18 10.94
CA GLY A 69 7.33 3.90 10.30
C GLY A 69 6.72 5.15 9.70
N ASN A 70 7.54 5.98 9.06
CA ASN A 70 7.11 7.24 8.45
C ASN A 70 7.07 7.19 6.92
N GLY A 71 7.21 6.01 6.31
CA GLY A 71 7.15 5.83 4.85
C GLY A 71 8.45 6.18 4.12
N VAL A 72 9.44 6.76 4.82
CA VAL A 72 10.70 7.21 4.22
C VAL A 72 11.85 6.34 4.70
N LEU A 73 12.79 6.04 3.81
CA LEU A 73 13.97 5.26 4.18
C LEU A 73 14.84 5.96 5.25
N ASP A 74 15.12 5.25 6.35
CA ASP A 74 15.92 5.71 7.50
C ASP A 74 17.38 6.07 7.13
N SER A 75 17.90 5.41 6.10
CA SER A 75 19.29 5.58 5.66
C SER A 75 19.41 6.80 4.78
N THR A 76 20.40 7.64 5.05
CA THR A 76 20.73 8.81 4.19
C THR A 76 21.98 8.56 3.35
N VAL A 77 22.35 7.30 3.16
CA VAL A 77 23.55 6.93 2.40
C VAL A 77 23.12 6.68 0.97
N ASP A 78 23.56 7.56 0.10
CA ASP A 78 23.44 7.47 -1.36
C ASP A 78 24.88 7.65 -1.91
N ALA A 79 25.45 6.55 -2.41
CA ALA A 79 26.85 6.45 -2.76
C ALA A 79 27.22 7.16 -4.06
N ASP A 80 26.31 7.27 -5.01
CA ASP A 80 26.55 7.83 -6.33
C ASP A 80 25.79 9.13 -6.63
N ASN A 81 24.94 9.55 -5.70
CA ASN A 81 24.23 10.82 -5.66
C ASN A 81 23.14 10.94 -6.72
N ASP A 82 22.32 9.90 -6.85
CA ASP A 82 21.26 9.78 -7.84
C ASP A 82 19.83 9.87 -7.28
N GLY A 83 19.69 10.02 -5.97
CA GLY A 83 18.39 10.14 -5.30
C GLY A 83 17.98 8.88 -4.54
N ILE A 84 18.51 7.72 -4.94
CA ILE A 84 18.08 6.45 -4.39
C ILE A 84 19.02 6.06 -3.24
N ILE A 85 18.44 5.80 -2.08
CA ILE A 85 19.23 5.37 -0.93
C ILE A 85 19.81 3.96 -1.17
N ASP A 86 21.08 3.75 -0.80
CA ASP A 86 21.83 2.47 -0.92
C ASP A 86 21.07 1.22 -0.40
N THR A 87 20.09 1.40 0.49
CA THR A 87 19.25 0.31 1.01
C THR A 87 18.17 -0.15 0.02
N ALA A 88 17.70 0.76 -0.83
CA ALA A 88 16.75 0.56 -1.90
C ALA A 88 17.39 0.66 -3.31
N ASP A 89 18.71 0.91 -3.40
CA ASP A 89 19.47 0.92 -4.65
C ASP A 89 20.09 -0.46 -5.00
N ALA A 90 19.90 -0.89 -6.26
CA ALA A 90 20.49 -2.11 -6.79
C ALA A 90 21.87 -1.92 -7.45
N ASP A 91 22.23 -0.68 -7.81
CA ASP A 91 23.50 -0.32 -8.42
C ASP A 91 24.02 1.05 -7.94
N ASP A 92 24.52 1.08 -6.70
CA ASP A 92 25.14 2.25 -6.02
C ASP A 92 26.49 2.71 -6.65
N THR A 93 26.61 2.55 -7.97
CA THR A 93 27.71 3.03 -8.79
C THR A 93 27.30 3.68 -10.12
N ASP A 94 26.01 3.67 -10.50
CA ASP A 94 25.49 4.26 -11.73
C ASP A 94 24.39 5.30 -11.47
N ILE A 95 24.76 6.58 -11.49
CA ILE A 95 23.92 7.78 -11.25
C ILE A 95 22.72 8.01 -12.22
N SER A 96 22.33 6.99 -12.97
CA SER A 96 21.23 7.03 -13.93
C SER A 96 20.44 5.71 -13.92
N ALA A 97 20.71 4.85 -12.95
CA ALA A 97 20.11 3.54 -12.79
C ALA A 97 20.34 3.06 -11.35
N GLY A 98 19.26 2.98 -10.60
CA GLY A 98 19.20 2.33 -9.31
C GLY A 98 17.77 1.82 -9.11
N GLY A 99 17.45 1.33 -7.93
CA GLY A 99 16.13 0.79 -7.58
C GLY A 99 16.12 -0.73 -7.50
N THR A 100 15.77 -1.26 -6.32
CA THR A 100 15.91 -2.69 -5.98
C THR A 100 14.82 -3.60 -6.50
N THR A 101 13.64 -3.08 -6.83
CA THR A 101 12.46 -3.92 -7.01
C THR A 101 11.71 -3.55 -8.29
N THR A 102 11.34 -4.59 -9.05
CA THR A 102 10.01 -4.57 -9.65
C THR A 102 9.05 -4.49 -8.49
N ALA A 103 8.25 -3.42 -8.43
CA ALA A 103 7.21 -3.30 -7.43
C ALA A 103 6.35 -4.56 -7.36
N THR A 104 5.85 -4.86 -6.16
CA THR A 104 4.88 -5.93 -5.94
C THR A 104 3.63 -5.63 -6.77
N ASP A 105 3.07 -6.69 -7.33
CA ASP A 105 1.84 -6.72 -8.15
C ASP A 105 1.26 -8.10 -7.84
N THR A 106 0.52 -8.17 -6.74
CA THR A 106 0.14 -9.41 -6.05
C THR A 106 -0.86 -10.22 -6.88
N ASP A 107 -1.84 -9.55 -7.49
CA ASP A 107 -2.86 -10.19 -8.33
C ASP A 107 -2.46 -10.36 -9.81
N GLU A 108 -1.31 -9.79 -10.22
CA GLU A 108 -0.78 -9.75 -11.59
C GLU A 108 -1.68 -9.00 -12.61
N ASP A 109 -2.48 -8.01 -12.19
CA ASP A 109 -3.31 -7.20 -13.10
C ASP A 109 -2.53 -6.09 -13.83
N GLY A 110 -1.35 -5.75 -13.29
CA GLY A 110 -0.43 -4.75 -13.82
C GLY A 110 -0.48 -3.38 -13.15
N ASN A 111 -1.29 -3.21 -12.11
CA ASN A 111 -1.18 -2.16 -11.11
C ASN A 111 -0.30 -2.69 -9.97
N PRO A 112 0.76 -1.97 -9.58
CA PRO A 112 1.48 -2.31 -8.37
C PRO A 112 0.61 -2.14 -7.12
N ASP A 113 0.87 -2.93 -6.08
CA ASP A 113 0.12 -2.96 -4.81
C ASP A 113 -0.09 -1.55 -4.24
N PHE A 114 1.00 -0.76 -4.11
CA PHE A 114 0.93 0.66 -3.63
C PHE A 114 0.07 1.62 -4.47
N GLN A 115 -0.54 1.15 -5.55
CA GLN A 115 -1.44 1.91 -6.43
C GLN A 115 -2.74 1.14 -6.70
N ASP A 116 -3.03 0.11 -5.92
CA ASP A 116 -4.19 -0.77 -6.06
C ASP A 116 -4.87 -1.00 -4.71
N VAL A 117 -6.10 -0.51 -4.61
CA VAL A 117 -6.92 -0.53 -3.39
C VAL A 117 -7.44 -1.92 -2.97
N ASP A 118 -7.04 -2.97 -3.68
CA ASP A 118 -7.44 -4.39 -3.55
C ASP A 118 -6.31 -5.25 -4.16
N SER A 119 -5.15 -5.27 -3.50
CA SER A 119 -3.87 -5.79 -4.03
C SER A 119 -3.90 -7.25 -4.44
N ASP A 120 -4.72 -8.08 -3.78
CA ASP A 120 -4.88 -9.49 -4.12
C ASP A 120 -6.15 -9.79 -4.94
N ASN A 121 -7.01 -8.78 -5.13
CA ASN A 121 -8.21 -8.80 -5.96
C ASN A 121 -9.23 -9.85 -5.51
N ASP A 122 -9.31 -10.09 -4.21
CA ASP A 122 -10.30 -10.98 -3.61
C ASP A 122 -11.67 -10.26 -3.42
N GLY A 123 -11.69 -8.92 -3.54
CA GLY A 123 -12.87 -8.07 -3.47
C GLY A 123 -13.16 -7.46 -2.09
N ILE A 124 -12.27 -7.66 -1.12
CA ILE A 124 -12.11 -6.83 0.08
C ILE A 124 -11.10 -5.72 -0.29
N SER A 125 -11.01 -4.65 0.49
CA SER A 125 -10.10 -3.54 0.18
C SER A 125 -8.92 -3.58 1.11
N ASP A 126 -7.76 -3.16 0.64
CA ASP A 126 -6.52 -3.09 1.40
C ASP A 126 -6.69 -2.22 2.67
N LEU A 127 -7.47 -1.14 2.59
CA LEU A 127 -7.85 -0.33 3.76
C LEU A 127 -8.44 -1.18 4.91
N VAL A 128 -9.28 -2.17 4.57
CA VAL A 128 -9.94 -3.03 5.54
C VAL A 128 -9.00 -4.12 6.04
N GLU A 129 -8.26 -4.74 5.14
CA GLU A 129 -7.37 -5.87 5.44
C GLU A 129 -6.08 -5.42 6.10
N GLY A 130 -5.51 -4.28 5.70
CA GLY A 130 -4.47 -3.53 6.40
C GLY A 130 -4.88 -3.09 7.82
N GLY A 131 -6.17 -3.17 8.14
CA GLY A 131 -6.71 -2.91 9.46
C GLY A 131 -6.88 -1.42 9.78
N THR A 132 -6.97 -0.57 8.75
CA THR A 132 -7.40 0.82 8.87
C THR A 132 -8.86 0.87 9.35
N ASP A 133 -9.26 1.96 10.02
CA ASP A 133 -10.63 2.08 10.53
C ASP A 133 -11.61 2.22 9.35
N ALA A 134 -12.30 1.13 8.99
CA ALA A 134 -13.30 1.09 7.93
C ALA A 134 -14.46 2.10 8.05
N SER A 135 -14.54 2.88 9.13
CA SER A 135 -15.46 4.04 9.19
C SER A 135 -14.91 5.31 8.55
N LEU A 136 -13.66 5.29 8.08
CA LEU A 136 -12.98 6.36 7.34
C LEU A 136 -13.21 6.29 5.83
N ASP A 137 -13.68 5.16 5.30
CA ASP A 137 -14.19 5.01 3.93
C ASP A 137 -15.72 4.78 4.01
N ALA A 138 -16.52 5.81 3.79
CA ALA A 138 -17.99 5.70 3.91
C ALA A 138 -18.71 5.40 2.59
N ASP A 139 -18.02 5.45 1.45
CA ASP A 139 -18.59 5.08 0.16
C ASP A 139 -18.03 3.80 -0.47
N ASN A 140 -17.14 3.13 0.26
CA ASN A 140 -16.67 1.77 0.05
C ASN A 140 -15.90 1.66 -1.27
N ASP A 141 -15.05 2.63 -1.56
CA ASP A 141 -14.20 2.63 -2.74
C ASP A 141 -12.74 2.29 -2.46
N GLY A 142 -12.40 1.95 -1.21
CA GLY A 142 -11.06 1.56 -0.77
C GLY A 142 -10.19 2.74 -0.35
N ILE A 143 -10.65 3.97 -0.60
CA ILE A 143 -9.88 5.20 -0.37
C ILE A 143 -10.44 5.93 0.86
N LEU A 144 -9.56 6.57 1.63
CA LEU A 144 -9.95 7.41 2.76
C LEU A 144 -10.81 8.61 2.32
N ASP A 145 -11.96 8.82 2.97
CA ASP A 145 -12.87 9.96 2.67
C ASP A 145 -12.25 11.35 2.97
N ASP A 146 -11.34 11.41 3.95
CA ASP A 146 -10.74 12.66 4.46
C ASP A 146 -9.22 12.65 4.26
N GLN A 147 -8.80 12.96 3.04
CA GLN A 147 -7.39 13.09 2.60
C GLN A 147 -6.79 14.44 3.02
N THR A 148 -7.09 14.89 4.24
CA THR A 148 -6.45 16.10 4.75
C THR A 148 -5.02 15.76 5.15
N ASP A 149 -4.04 16.25 4.39
CA ASP A 149 -2.62 16.21 4.73
C ASP A 149 -2.14 17.62 5.17
N THR A 150 -1.67 17.74 6.41
CA THR A 150 -1.20 19.02 6.97
C THR A 150 0.28 19.29 6.69
N ASP A 151 1.09 18.25 6.56
CA ASP A 151 2.55 18.24 6.44
C ASP A 151 2.97 18.42 5.00
N GLY A 152 2.19 17.87 4.08
CA GLY A 152 2.51 17.76 2.67
C GLY A 152 3.42 16.56 2.38
N ASP A 153 3.32 15.46 3.13
CA ASP A 153 4.11 14.24 2.93
C ASP A 153 3.32 13.08 2.30
N GLY A 154 2.07 13.32 1.87
CA GLY A 154 1.25 12.31 1.19
C GLY A 154 0.33 11.53 2.13
N ILE A 155 0.69 11.42 3.41
CA ILE A 155 -0.08 10.61 4.34
C ILE A 155 -1.25 11.42 4.92
N ALA A 156 -2.48 10.90 4.81
CA ALA A 156 -3.64 11.59 5.39
C ALA A 156 -3.56 11.70 6.93
N ASP A 157 -3.88 12.87 7.50
CA ASP A 157 -3.84 13.19 8.95
C ASP A 157 -4.50 12.12 9.85
N VAL A 158 -5.48 11.38 9.31
CA VAL A 158 -6.25 10.36 10.03
C VAL A 158 -5.48 9.06 10.24
N VAL A 159 -4.55 8.74 9.34
CA VAL A 159 -3.68 7.55 9.38
C VAL A 159 -2.22 7.91 9.69
N ASP A 160 -1.83 9.18 9.59
CA ASP A 160 -0.48 9.65 9.89
C ASP A 160 -0.18 9.76 11.43
N PRO A 161 0.72 8.94 12.00
CA PRO A 161 1.12 9.02 13.41
C PRO A 161 1.82 10.32 13.82
N ASP A 162 2.49 10.95 12.86
CA ASP A 162 3.26 12.17 13.00
C ASP A 162 2.32 13.36 13.26
N ASN A 163 1.20 13.39 12.53
CA ASN A 163 0.20 14.43 12.61
C ASN A 163 -1.08 14.05 13.37
N GLY A 164 -1.08 12.89 14.03
CA GLY A 164 -1.98 12.53 15.13
C GLY A 164 -3.05 11.49 14.81
N GLY A 165 -2.97 10.91 13.62
CA GLY A 165 -3.65 9.72 13.14
C GLY A 165 -3.08 8.41 13.72
N THR A 166 -3.43 7.31 13.08
CA THR A 166 -2.99 5.95 13.46
C THR A 166 -2.81 5.12 12.19
N SER A 167 -1.58 4.66 11.95
CA SER A 167 -1.25 3.83 10.79
C SER A 167 -2.06 2.55 10.72
N ALA A 168 -2.17 2.01 9.52
CA ALA A 168 -2.54 0.62 9.28
C ALA A 168 -1.74 -0.33 10.19
N SER A 169 -2.38 -1.44 10.55
CA SER A 169 -1.79 -2.43 11.45
C SER A 169 -1.15 -3.62 10.73
N THR A 170 -1.42 -3.75 9.42
CA THR A 170 -0.91 -4.78 8.51
C THR A 170 -0.94 -6.18 9.14
N PRO A 171 -2.13 -6.68 9.49
CA PRO A 171 -2.28 -8.00 10.10
C PRO A 171 -1.80 -9.11 9.15
N ASP A 172 -1.37 -10.20 9.77
CA ASP A 172 -1.02 -11.49 9.16
C ASP A 172 -1.70 -12.54 10.06
N THR A 173 -2.94 -12.87 9.70
CA THR A 173 -3.90 -13.56 10.56
C THR A 173 -3.47 -15.01 10.79
N ASP A 174 -2.99 -15.70 9.76
CA ASP A 174 -2.52 -17.09 9.84
C ASP A 174 -1.03 -17.24 10.25
N ASN A 175 -0.26 -16.14 10.22
CA ASN A 175 1.17 -16.05 10.51
C ASN A 175 2.07 -16.80 9.51
N ASP A 176 1.71 -16.85 8.23
CA ASP A 176 2.52 -17.44 7.17
C ASP A 176 3.56 -16.48 6.58
N GLY A 177 3.41 -15.18 6.85
CA GLY A 177 4.29 -14.10 6.44
C GLY A 177 3.81 -13.31 5.23
N THR A 178 2.60 -13.58 4.74
CA THR A 178 1.84 -12.75 3.80
C THR A 178 0.85 -11.92 4.62
N PRO A 179 0.86 -10.58 4.52
CA PRO A 179 -0.19 -9.76 5.15
C PRO A 179 -1.56 -10.06 4.56
N ASP A 180 -2.62 -9.85 5.34
CA ASP A 180 -4.00 -10.16 4.96
C ASP A 180 -4.39 -9.47 3.63
N TYR A 181 -3.98 -8.22 3.38
CA TYR A 181 -4.27 -7.48 2.13
C TYR A 181 -3.54 -8.01 0.88
N GLN A 182 -2.69 -9.03 1.05
CA GLN A 182 -1.98 -9.72 -0.04
C GLN A 182 -2.26 -11.23 -0.05
N ASP A 183 -3.18 -11.71 0.80
CA ASP A 183 -3.43 -13.14 1.02
C ASP A 183 -4.87 -13.53 0.73
N LEU A 184 -5.06 -14.32 -0.33
CA LEU A 184 -6.36 -14.82 -0.80
C LEU A 184 -7.11 -15.76 0.19
N ASP A 185 -6.48 -16.16 1.31
CA ASP A 185 -7.02 -17.02 2.38
C ASP A 185 -6.37 -16.63 3.73
N SER A 186 -6.67 -15.42 4.20
CA SER A 186 -6.10 -14.70 5.34
C SER A 186 -5.98 -15.52 6.63
N ASP A 187 -6.91 -16.45 6.88
CA ASP A 187 -6.88 -17.33 8.05
C ASP A 187 -6.45 -18.78 7.77
N ASN A 188 -6.28 -19.11 6.49
CA ASN A 188 -5.82 -20.39 5.96
C ASN A 188 -6.72 -21.57 6.40
N ASP A 189 -8.03 -21.34 6.52
CA ASP A 189 -9.03 -22.37 6.80
C ASP A 189 -9.35 -23.23 5.55
N GLY A 190 -8.98 -22.74 4.37
CA GLY A 190 -9.17 -23.37 3.07
C GLY A 190 -10.45 -22.95 2.33
N ILE A 191 -11.05 -21.83 2.71
CA ILE A 191 -12.06 -21.08 1.97
C ILE A 191 -11.43 -19.71 1.65
N ASN A 192 -11.35 -19.35 0.37
CA ASN A 192 -10.75 -18.08 -0.02
C ASN A 192 -11.60 -16.90 0.48
N ASP A 193 -10.96 -15.78 0.78
CA ASP A 193 -11.58 -14.59 1.35
C ASP A 193 -12.71 -14.03 0.47
N VAL A 194 -12.52 -14.03 -0.86
CA VAL A 194 -13.60 -13.75 -1.84
C VAL A 194 -14.88 -14.55 -1.62
N GLU A 195 -14.80 -15.83 -1.21
CA GLU A 195 -15.99 -16.66 -0.94
C GLU A 195 -16.63 -16.29 0.41
N GLU A 196 -15.81 -15.93 1.39
CA GLU A 196 -16.22 -15.57 2.76
C GLU A 196 -16.82 -14.17 2.85
N ALA A 197 -16.26 -13.20 2.11
CA ALA A 197 -16.84 -11.89 1.84
C ALA A 197 -18.17 -11.97 1.07
N GLY A 198 -18.49 -13.15 0.51
CA GLY A 198 -19.72 -13.41 -0.23
C GLY A 198 -19.64 -12.98 -1.70
N GLY A 199 -18.44 -12.79 -2.21
CA GLY A 199 -18.09 -12.61 -3.61
C GLY A 199 -18.36 -13.85 -4.47
N THR A 200 -17.79 -13.87 -5.67
CA THR A 200 -17.91 -15.00 -6.59
C THR A 200 -16.55 -15.28 -7.18
N ASP A 201 -16.08 -16.50 -6.97
CA ASP A 201 -14.89 -17.09 -7.59
C ASP A 201 -15.33 -18.38 -8.31
N ALA A 202 -15.59 -18.32 -9.62
CA ALA A 202 -16.15 -19.47 -10.35
C ALA A 202 -15.09 -20.40 -10.94
N ASP A 203 -13.85 -19.94 -11.09
CA ASP A 203 -12.71 -20.75 -11.56
C ASP A 203 -11.78 -21.23 -10.45
N GLY A 204 -11.96 -20.75 -9.22
CA GLY A 204 -11.36 -21.24 -7.99
C GLY A 204 -9.92 -20.79 -7.83
N ASP A 205 -9.60 -19.56 -8.24
CA ASP A 205 -8.26 -19.00 -8.13
C ASP A 205 -8.08 -17.99 -6.99
N GLY A 206 -9.14 -17.72 -6.21
CA GLY A 206 -9.11 -16.80 -5.07
C GLY A 206 -9.47 -15.36 -5.44
N GLN A 207 -9.44 -15.00 -6.71
CA GLN A 207 -9.76 -13.64 -7.14
C GLN A 207 -11.24 -13.49 -7.49
N VAL A 208 -11.74 -12.25 -7.42
CA VAL A 208 -13.13 -11.93 -7.72
C VAL A 208 -13.42 -11.93 -9.22
N ASP A 209 -14.29 -12.86 -9.65
CA ASP A 209 -14.64 -13.08 -11.07
C ASP A 209 -15.50 -11.95 -11.69
N THR A 210 -16.05 -11.08 -10.83
CA THR A 210 -16.96 -10.02 -11.23
C THR A 210 -16.59 -8.71 -10.59
N SER A 211 -16.39 -7.68 -11.41
CA SER A 211 -16.22 -6.30 -10.95
C SER A 211 -17.42 -5.89 -10.08
N GLY A 212 -17.21 -5.92 -8.77
CA GLY A 212 -18.13 -5.53 -7.72
C GLY A 212 -17.87 -4.11 -7.25
N ALA A 213 -18.54 -3.70 -6.18
CA ALA A 213 -17.97 -2.70 -5.29
C ALA A 213 -17.18 -3.49 -4.25
N LEU A 214 -16.07 -2.93 -3.76
CA LEU A 214 -15.30 -3.52 -2.68
C LEU A 214 -16.19 -3.74 -1.45
N VAL A 215 -15.87 -4.78 -0.69
CA VAL A 215 -16.60 -5.13 0.53
C VAL A 215 -15.93 -4.43 1.72
N ASP A 216 -16.40 -3.23 2.07
CA ASP A 216 -15.88 -2.56 3.27
C ASP A 216 -16.29 -3.29 4.57
N GLY A 217 -15.44 -3.19 5.59
CA GLY A 217 -15.50 -3.93 6.85
C GLY A 217 -16.80 -3.84 7.66
N SER A 218 -17.70 -2.90 7.38
CA SER A 218 -19.02 -2.86 8.03
C SER A 218 -20.00 -3.91 7.48
N SER A 219 -19.64 -4.53 6.35
CA SER A 219 -20.48 -5.44 5.57
C SER A 219 -19.97 -6.88 5.47
N LEU A 220 -18.75 -7.15 5.96
CA LEU A 220 -18.18 -8.49 5.98
C LEU A 220 -19.08 -9.48 6.76
N PRO A 221 -19.32 -10.69 6.22
CA PRO A 221 -20.06 -11.73 6.90
C PRO A 221 -19.44 -12.12 8.25
N ASP A 222 -20.29 -12.34 9.25
CA ASP A 222 -19.96 -12.94 10.56
C ASP A 222 -21.06 -13.98 10.83
N THR A 223 -20.78 -15.22 10.43
CA THR A 223 -21.74 -16.32 10.41
C THR A 223 -22.15 -16.74 11.82
N ASP A 224 -21.25 -16.64 12.80
CA ASP A 224 -21.48 -17.11 14.17
C ASP A 224 -21.96 -16.01 15.14
N GLY A 225 -21.79 -14.74 14.75
CA GLY A 225 -22.22 -13.53 15.44
C GLY A 225 -21.33 -13.15 16.63
N ASN A 226 -20.05 -13.54 16.64
CA ASN A 226 -19.13 -13.26 17.74
C ASN A 226 -18.41 -11.90 17.62
N GLY A 227 -18.51 -11.25 16.45
CA GLY A 227 -17.91 -9.95 16.15
C GLY A 227 -16.56 -10.00 15.45
N THR A 228 -16.07 -11.19 15.07
CA THR A 228 -14.97 -11.40 14.14
C THR A 228 -15.58 -11.79 12.77
N PRO A 229 -15.18 -11.13 11.67
CA PRO A 229 -15.58 -11.52 10.31
C PRO A 229 -15.12 -12.93 9.95
N ASP A 230 -15.88 -13.61 9.09
CA ASP A 230 -15.61 -14.98 8.63
C ASP A 230 -14.18 -15.12 8.06
N VAL A 231 -13.70 -14.14 7.28
CA VAL A 231 -12.32 -14.03 6.70
C VAL A 231 -11.17 -14.05 7.72
N LEU A 232 -11.47 -13.90 9.02
CA LEU A 232 -10.48 -13.92 10.10
C LEU A 232 -10.72 -15.09 11.09
N GLU A 233 -11.52 -16.10 10.74
CA GLU A 233 -11.99 -17.20 11.60
C GLU A 233 -11.47 -18.63 11.24
N PRO A 234 -10.43 -19.16 11.92
CA PRO A 234 -9.80 -20.45 11.58
C PRO A 234 -10.54 -21.74 11.96
#